data_AF-A0A7S0U9Z5-F1
#
_entry.id   AF-A0A7S0U9Z5-F1
#
_cell.length_a   1.000
_cell.length_b   1.000
_cell.length_c   1.000
_cell.angle_alpha   90.00
_cell.angle_beta   90.00
_cell.angle_gamma   90.00
#
_symmetry.space_group_name_H-M   'P 1'
#
loop_
_entity.id
_entity.type
_entity.pdbx_description
1 polymer ?
#
loop_
_entity_poly.entity_id
_entity_poly.type
_entity_poly.pdbx_seq_one_letter_code
_entity_poly.pdbx_strand_id
1 'polypeptide(L)'
;GELGVQVFVQQMQHARQELLNARGHAAADRDGEGVEAEVANGVHGEGLGAIAGFECPSGADAGVWQLENIRHFTMELSGLAVALNSECTSVTCPKMKATDEWMYLCAAHKQPQECSAMDYIIHTLDGTCSLLTSAKWFPSRSHIPDSSLKYFQSIARRLYRILSHTFFHHRATFDAFENKHQLCCRFVAFAKFFDLIPPKLLIIPETAFDPSSQE
;
A
#
# COMPACT_ATOMS: atom_id res chain seq x y z
N GLY A 1 7.58 -15.95 11.19
CA GLY A 1 8.90 -16.43 11.67
C GLY A 1 10.01 -15.45 11.29
N GLU A 2 11.24 -15.63 11.78
CA GLU A 2 12.37 -14.72 11.50
C GLU A 2 12.69 -14.60 10.00
N LEU A 3 12.62 -15.71 9.27
CA LEU A 3 12.78 -15.73 7.80
C LEU A 3 11.77 -14.82 7.10
N GLY A 4 10.52 -14.78 7.55
CA GLY A 4 9.48 -13.91 6.99
C GLY A 4 9.78 -12.43 7.18
N VAL A 5 10.40 -12.06 8.31
CA VAL A 5 10.84 -10.67 8.55
C VAL A 5 11.99 -10.29 7.63
N GLN A 6 12.95 -11.19 7.42
CA GLN A 6 14.09 -10.95 6.54
C GLN A 6 13.65 -10.76 5.08
N VAL A 7 12.77 -11.64 4.59
CA VAL A 7 12.18 -11.52 3.24
C VAL A 7 11.43 -10.19 3.09
N PHE A 8 10.61 -9.84 4.08
CA PHE A 8 9.91 -8.55 4.10
C PHE A 8 10.88 -7.37 3.98
N VAL A 9 11.90 -7.32 4.84
CA VAL A 9 12.90 -6.23 4.81
C VAL A 9 13.63 -6.17 3.48
N GLN A 10 14.05 -7.32 2.94
CA GLN A 10 14.78 -7.39 1.69
C GLN A 10 13.93 -6.88 0.51
N GLN A 11 12.66 -7.27 0.44
CA GLN A 11 11.76 -6.80 -0.62
C GLN A 11 11.49 -5.29 -0.51
N MET A 12 11.29 -4.77 0.70
CA MET A 12 11.15 -3.34 0.93
C MET A 12 12.40 -2.55 0.51
N GLN A 13 13.59 -3.06 0.83
CA GLN A 13 14.87 -2.45 0.42
C GLN A 13 15.06 -2.48 -1.09
N HIS A 14 14.70 -3.57 -1.76
CA HIS A 14 14.79 -3.70 -3.20
C HIS A 14 13.89 -2.69 -3.91
N ALA A 15 12.60 -2.64 -3.55
CA ALA A 15 11.67 -1.67 -4.13
C ALA A 15 12.14 -0.22 -3.90
N ARG A 16 12.67 0.07 -2.69
CA ARG A 16 13.26 1.39 -2.40
C ARG A 16 14.44 1.71 -3.32
N GLN A 17 15.30 0.74 -3.62
CA GLN A 17 16.43 0.95 -4.51
C GLN A 17 15.97 1.21 -5.95
N GLU A 18 14.95 0.50 -6.43
CA GLU A 18 14.35 0.75 -7.75
C GLU A 18 13.79 2.17 -7.87
N LEU A 19 13.07 2.63 -6.84
CA LEU A 19 12.56 4.01 -6.77
C LEU A 19 13.67 5.05 -6.86
N LEU A 20 14.77 4.82 -6.15
CA LEU A 20 15.94 5.72 -6.18
C LEU A 20 16.63 5.71 -7.56
N ASN A 21 16.79 4.53 -8.15
CA ASN A 21 17.44 4.38 -9.46
C ASN A 21 16.65 5.10 -10.56
N ALA A 22 15.33 4.96 -10.56
CA ALA A 22 14.47 5.61 -11.53
C ALA A 22 14.42 7.15 -11.35
N ARG A 23 14.50 7.64 -10.10
CA ARG A 23 14.64 9.09 -9.83
C ARG A 23 16.01 9.65 -10.26
N GLY A 24 17.07 8.84 -10.20
CA GLY A 24 18.42 9.21 -10.65
C GLY A 24 18.53 9.37 -12.17
N HIS A 25 17.77 8.59 -12.95
CA HIS A 25 17.74 8.68 -14.42
C HIS A 25 16.85 9.82 -14.93
N ALA A 26 15.74 10.12 -14.24
CA ALA A 26 14.84 11.21 -14.61
C ALA A 26 15.48 12.62 -14.50
N ALA A 27 16.61 12.75 -13.79
CA ALA A 27 17.39 13.99 -13.75
C ALA A 27 18.38 14.15 -14.93
N ALA A 28 18.61 13.08 -15.70
CA ALA A 28 19.60 13.05 -16.78
C ALA A 28 19.00 13.18 -18.19
N ASP A 29 17.72 12.84 -18.39
CA ASP A 29 17.07 12.91 -19.70
C ASP A 29 15.84 13.83 -19.68
N ARG A 30 16.05 15.05 -20.18
CA ARG A 30 15.00 15.80 -20.88
C ARG A 30 15.44 15.90 -22.34
N ASP A 31 15.12 14.88 -23.12
CA ASP A 31 14.75 14.98 -24.53
C ASP A 31 13.99 13.68 -24.87
N GLY A 32 12.80 13.84 -25.45
CA GLY A 32 11.76 12.82 -25.40
C GLY A 32 11.94 11.66 -26.38
N GLU A 33 11.30 10.54 -26.05
CA GLU A 33 10.55 9.70 -26.97
C GLU A 33 9.63 8.78 -26.17
N GLY A 34 8.39 8.62 -26.63
CA GLY A 34 7.39 7.77 -26.01
C GLY A 34 7.80 6.30 -26.10
N VAL A 35 7.62 5.56 -25.00
CA VAL A 35 7.81 4.12 -24.99
C VAL A 35 6.44 3.48 -24.82
N GLU A 36 5.97 2.82 -25.88
CA GLU A 36 4.82 1.93 -25.85
C GLU A 36 5.10 0.76 -24.92
N ALA A 37 4.20 0.51 -23.97
CA ALA A 37 4.27 -0.64 -23.08
C ALA A 37 3.70 -1.88 -23.79
N GLU A 38 4.54 -2.89 -23.94
CA GLU A 38 4.23 -4.19 -24.54
C GLU A 38 3.22 -4.97 -23.67
N VAL A 39 2.16 -5.46 -24.32
CA VAL A 39 1.04 -6.18 -23.70
C VAL A 39 1.45 -7.63 -23.43
N ALA A 40 1.50 -8.03 -22.16
CA ALA A 40 1.61 -9.43 -21.76
C ALA A 40 0.20 -10.02 -21.51
N ASN A 41 -0.15 -11.00 -22.33
CA ASN A 41 -1.43 -11.71 -22.35
C ASN A 41 -1.79 -12.41 -21.03
N GLY A 42 -3.00 -12.13 -20.56
CA GLY A 42 -4.06 -13.09 -20.20
C GLY A 42 -3.74 -14.25 -19.26
N VAL A 43 -4.30 -14.19 -18.05
CA VAL A 43 -4.88 -15.37 -17.38
C VAL A 43 -6.31 -15.04 -17.00
N HIS A 44 -7.19 -15.97 -17.34
CA HIS A 44 -8.65 -15.87 -17.29
C HIS A 44 -9.19 -15.70 -15.87
N GLY A 45 -10.32 -15.00 -15.82
CA GLY A 45 -11.05 -14.67 -14.60
C GLY A 45 -11.68 -15.86 -13.89
N GLU A 46 -11.77 -15.71 -12.58
CA GLU A 46 -12.80 -16.30 -11.75
C GLU A 46 -13.51 -15.14 -11.04
N GLY A 47 -14.83 -15.13 -11.15
CA GLY A 47 -15.70 -14.05 -10.67
C GLY A 47 -15.65 -13.87 -9.16
N LEU A 48 -16.14 -12.71 -8.71
CA LEU A 48 -16.15 -12.23 -7.33
C LEU A 48 -17.07 -13.01 -6.36
N GLY A 49 -17.26 -14.31 -6.57
CA GLY A 49 -17.92 -15.20 -5.64
C GLY A 49 -16.91 -15.78 -4.65
N ALA A 50 -16.82 -15.16 -3.46
CA ALA A 50 -15.98 -15.55 -2.32
C ALA A 50 -14.50 -15.11 -2.36
N ILE A 51 -14.24 -13.84 -2.00
CA ILE A 51 -13.02 -13.57 -1.23
C ILE A 51 -13.22 -14.26 0.14
N ALA A 52 -12.73 -15.49 0.24
CA ALA A 52 -12.75 -16.29 1.46
C ALA A 52 -12.20 -15.46 2.63
N GLY A 53 -12.90 -15.52 3.75
CA GLY A 53 -12.75 -14.60 4.87
C GLY A 53 -11.31 -14.51 5.39
N PHE A 54 -10.94 -13.32 5.87
CA PHE A 54 -9.72 -13.08 6.64
C PHE A 54 -9.74 -13.77 8.02
N GLU A 55 -10.41 -14.92 8.11
CA GLU A 55 -10.51 -15.76 9.27
C GLU A 55 -9.11 -16.20 9.69
N CYS A 56 -8.77 -15.88 10.93
CA CYS A 56 -7.54 -16.37 11.51
C CYS A 56 -7.62 -17.90 11.55
N PRO A 57 -6.64 -18.63 10.99
CA PRO A 57 -6.63 -20.09 11.06
C PRO A 57 -6.81 -20.57 12.51
N SER A 58 -7.58 -21.65 12.70
CA SER A 58 -7.83 -22.20 14.04
C SER A 58 -6.50 -22.49 14.76
N GLY A 59 -6.30 -21.84 15.91
CA GLY A 59 -5.08 -21.97 16.73
C GLY A 59 -3.97 -20.95 16.42
N ALA A 60 -4.14 -20.08 15.42
CA ALA A 60 -3.22 -18.96 15.17
C ALA A 60 -3.58 -17.73 16.02
N ASP A 61 -2.57 -16.95 16.41
CA ASP A 61 -2.75 -15.68 17.11
C ASP A 61 -3.25 -14.60 16.13
N ALA A 62 -4.39 -13.98 16.46
CA ALA A 62 -5.03 -12.99 15.59
C ALA A 62 -4.17 -11.72 15.38
N GLY A 63 -3.33 -11.36 16.35
CA GLY A 63 -2.38 -10.25 16.21
C GLY A 63 -1.25 -10.60 15.25
N VAL A 64 -0.73 -11.83 15.31
CA VAL A 64 0.28 -12.33 14.37
C VAL A 64 -0.30 -12.37 12.95
N TRP A 65 -1.54 -12.84 12.81
CA TRP A 65 -2.22 -12.87 11.51
C TRP A 65 -2.38 -11.47 10.91
N GLN A 66 -2.80 -10.48 11.70
CA GLN A 66 -2.87 -9.09 11.27
C GLN A 66 -1.48 -8.54 10.89
N LEU A 67 -0.45 -8.81 11.69
CA LEU A 67 0.91 -8.35 11.43
C LEU A 67 1.43 -8.84 10.07
N GLU A 68 1.28 -10.13 9.78
CA GLU A 68 1.79 -10.71 8.53
C GLU A 68 1.00 -10.21 7.31
N ASN A 69 -0.33 -10.05 7.42
CA ASN A 69 -1.13 -9.43 6.35
C ASN A 69 -0.72 -7.98 6.10
N ILE A 70 -0.52 -7.17 7.15
CA ILE A 70 -0.07 -5.78 6.98
C ILE A 70 1.31 -5.72 6.34
N ARG A 71 2.24 -6.62 6.67
CA ARG A 71 3.53 -6.73 5.97
C ARG A 71 3.33 -7.04 4.49
N HIS A 72 2.47 -8.01 4.17
CA HIS A 72 2.17 -8.36 2.79
C HIS A 72 1.64 -7.16 1.99
N PHE A 73 0.61 -6.47 2.49
CA PHE A 73 0.10 -5.27 1.86
C PHE A 73 1.16 -4.16 1.73
N THR A 74 2.06 -4.01 2.70
CA THR A 74 3.15 -3.03 2.63
C THR A 74 4.13 -3.35 1.49
N MET A 75 4.41 -4.63 1.23
CA MET A 75 5.24 -5.07 0.10
C MET A 75 4.54 -4.80 -1.24
N GLU A 76 3.27 -5.15 -1.35
CA GLU A 76 2.49 -4.90 -2.57
C GLU A 76 2.37 -3.40 -2.86
N LEU A 77 2.15 -2.58 -1.83
CA LEU A 77 2.15 -1.12 -1.96
C LEU A 77 3.50 -0.53 -2.35
N SER A 78 4.59 -1.21 -2.02
CA SER A 78 5.92 -0.81 -2.52
C SER A 78 6.06 -1.09 -4.02
N GLY A 79 5.50 -2.21 -4.50
CA GLY A 79 5.37 -2.48 -5.93
C GLY A 79 4.49 -1.44 -6.65
N LEU A 80 3.38 -1.04 -6.04
CA LEU A 80 2.54 0.05 -6.57
C LEU A 80 3.30 1.38 -6.61
N ALA A 81 4.09 1.69 -5.58
CA ALA A 81 4.94 2.88 -5.57
C ALA A 81 5.95 2.87 -6.73
N VAL A 82 6.55 1.72 -7.04
CA VAL A 82 7.43 1.55 -8.20
C VAL A 82 6.68 1.82 -9.51
N ALA A 83 5.48 1.28 -9.67
CA ALA A 83 4.64 1.53 -10.85
C ALA A 83 4.27 3.01 -11.02
N LEU A 84 4.06 3.73 -9.92
CA LEU A 84 3.74 5.17 -9.91
C LEU A 84 4.94 6.08 -10.19
N ASN A 85 6.17 5.57 -10.06
CA ASN A 85 7.35 6.43 -9.92
C ASN A 85 7.61 7.35 -11.13
N SER A 86 7.17 6.95 -12.34
CA SER A 86 7.31 7.77 -13.55
C SER A 86 6.28 8.88 -13.67
N GLU A 87 5.10 8.76 -13.05
CA GLU A 87 3.97 9.68 -13.23
C GLU A 87 3.60 10.48 -11.98
N CYS A 88 3.84 9.93 -10.78
CA CYS A 88 3.58 10.58 -9.50
C CYS A 88 4.84 11.32 -9.04
N THR A 89 4.92 12.62 -9.34
CA THR A 89 6.09 13.47 -9.10
C THR A 89 5.74 14.64 -8.18
N SER A 90 6.74 15.40 -7.74
CA SER A 90 6.52 16.65 -7.00
C SER A 90 5.86 17.74 -7.84
N VAL A 91 5.81 17.59 -9.18
CA VAL A 91 5.15 18.52 -10.09
C VAL A 91 3.69 18.11 -10.32
N THR A 92 3.45 16.83 -10.62
CA THR A 92 2.09 16.31 -10.87
C THR A 92 1.29 16.18 -9.58
N CYS A 93 1.93 15.77 -8.49
CA CYS A 93 1.32 15.56 -7.18
C CYS A 93 2.14 16.26 -6.07
N PRO A 94 2.15 17.60 -6.04
CA PRO A 94 2.94 18.38 -5.07
C PRO A 94 2.48 18.19 -3.63
N LYS A 95 1.26 17.71 -3.42
CA LYS A 95 0.68 17.43 -2.11
C LYS A 95 0.03 16.05 -2.10
N MET A 96 0.23 15.30 -1.02
CA MET A 96 -0.49 14.05 -0.78
C MET A 96 -1.96 14.32 -0.45
N LYS A 97 -2.86 14.00 -1.37
CA LYS A 97 -4.32 14.09 -1.19
C LYS A 97 -5.04 12.99 -1.96
N ALA A 98 -6.29 12.70 -1.60
CA ALA A 98 -7.18 11.83 -2.38
C ALA A 98 -8.22 12.65 -3.17
N THR A 99 -8.79 13.67 -2.54
CA THR A 99 -9.62 14.69 -3.18
C THR A 99 -9.29 16.04 -2.55
N ASP A 100 -9.94 17.12 -2.99
CA ASP A 100 -9.73 18.44 -2.40
C ASP A 100 -10.14 18.53 -0.92
N GLU A 101 -11.06 17.66 -0.47
CA GLU A 101 -11.48 17.55 0.93
C GLU A 101 -10.54 16.67 1.76
N TRP A 102 -9.77 15.80 1.11
CA TRP A 102 -8.95 14.77 1.75
C TRP A 102 -7.46 15.01 1.52
N MET A 103 -6.88 15.95 2.26
CA MET A 103 -5.45 16.24 2.27
C MET A 103 -4.75 15.53 3.46
N TYR A 104 -3.56 14.97 3.21
CA TYR A 104 -2.83 14.17 4.19
C TYR A 104 -1.47 14.78 4.55
N LEU A 105 -1.27 15.04 5.83
CA LEU A 105 0.02 15.51 6.36
C LEU A 105 0.93 14.33 6.75
N CYS A 106 2.21 14.44 6.42
CA CYS A 106 3.23 13.44 6.66
C CYS A 106 3.70 13.45 8.13
N ALA A 107 3.60 12.31 8.80
CA ALA A 107 4.00 12.14 10.20
C ALA A 107 5.45 11.66 10.40
N ALA A 108 6.24 11.55 9.34
CA ALA A 108 7.66 11.18 9.42
C ALA A 108 8.56 12.33 9.95
N HIS A 109 8.00 13.52 10.06
CA HIS A 109 8.69 14.73 10.49
C HIS A 109 8.38 15.05 11.96
N LYS A 110 9.20 15.90 12.58
CA LYS A 110 9.01 16.33 13.98
C LYS A 110 7.62 16.93 14.23
N GLN A 111 7.09 17.66 13.25
CA GLN A 111 5.72 18.14 13.21
C GLN A 111 5.09 17.71 11.88
N PRO A 112 3.81 17.28 11.87
CA PRO A 112 3.14 16.91 10.62
C PRO A 112 3.20 18.05 9.60
N GLN A 113 3.65 17.76 8.39
CA GLN A 113 3.81 18.74 7.32
C GLN A 113 3.41 18.19 5.96
N GLU A 114 3.27 19.08 4.97
CA GLU A 114 2.99 18.71 3.59
C GLU A 114 4.21 18.00 2.96
N CYS A 115 3.95 17.02 2.12
CA CYS A 115 4.93 16.35 1.26
C CYS A 115 4.30 16.15 -0.12
N SER A 116 5.14 16.05 -1.15
CA SER A 116 4.69 15.46 -2.41
C SER A 116 4.09 14.08 -2.16
N ALA A 117 3.15 13.66 -3.01
CA ALA A 117 2.50 12.37 -2.82
C ALA A 117 3.51 11.22 -2.80
N MET A 118 4.47 11.24 -3.73
CA MET A 118 5.51 10.20 -3.79
C MET A 118 6.41 10.19 -2.56
N ASP A 119 6.83 11.35 -2.05
CA ASP A 119 7.64 11.39 -0.82
C ASP A 119 6.82 10.93 0.39
N TYR A 120 5.54 11.28 0.47
CA TYR A 120 4.64 10.78 1.51
C TYR A 120 4.52 9.25 1.45
N ILE A 121 4.36 8.67 0.25
CA ILE A 121 4.27 7.22 0.03
C ILE A 121 5.55 6.55 0.55
N ILE A 122 6.73 7.02 0.12
CA ILE A 122 8.02 6.48 0.55
C ILE A 122 8.18 6.58 2.07
N HIS A 123 7.93 7.74 2.67
CA HIS A 123 8.01 7.93 4.12
C HIS A 123 7.06 7.00 4.89
N THR A 124 5.86 6.76 4.34
CA THR A 124 4.86 5.87 4.95
C THR A 124 5.31 4.42 4.90
N LEU A 125 5.83 3.97 3.76
CA LEU A 125 6.33 2.61 3.57
C LEU A 125 7.57 2.34 4.44
N ASP A 126 8.56 3.25 4.44
CA ASP A 126 9.77 3.14 5.26
C ASP A 126 9.43 3.14 6.76
N GLY A 127 8.53 4.03 7.19
CA GLY A 127 8.07 4.11 8.58
C GLY A 127 7.29 2.86 9.01
N THR A 128 6.47 2.31 8.13
CA THR A 128 5.73 1.07 8.38
C THR A 128 6.68 -0.11 8.48
N CYS A 129 7.61 -0.27 7.54
CA CYS A 129 8.62 -1.33 7.57
C CYS A 129 9.44 -1.28 8.87
N SER A 130 9.93 -0.09 9.24
CA SER A 130 10.70 0.12 10.48
C SER A 130 9.90 -0.23 11.74
N LEU A 131 8.61 0.09 11.77
CA LEU A 131 7.73 -0.23 12.90
C LEU A 131 7.47 -1.73 13.01
N LEU A 132 7.07 -2.39 11.91
CA LEU A 132 6.68 -3.81 11.89
C LEU A 132 7.86 -4.78 12.11
N THR A 133 9.09 -4.30 11.95
CA THR A 133 10.33 -5.06 12.18
C THR A 133 10.93 -4.78 13.57
N SER A 134 10.42 -3.78 14.29
CA SER A 134 10.95 -3.37 15.58
C SER A 134 10.71 -4.40 16.67
N ALA A 135 11.78 -4.99 17.20
CA ALA A 135 11.73 -5.88 18.36
C ALA A 135 11.22 -5.18 19.64
N LYS A 136 11.26 -3.84 19.68
CA LYS A 136 10.70 -3.05 20.80
C LYS A 136 9.18 -3.16 20.87
N TRP A 137 8.50 -3.07 19.73
CA TRP A 137 7.04 -3.04 19.64
C TRP A 137 6.47 -4.42 19.30
N PHE A 138 7.23 -5.25 18.59
CA PHE A 138 6.87 -6.61 18.23
C PHE A 138 7.98 -7.57 18.68
N PRO A 139 8.08 -7.85 20.00
CA PRO A 139 9.17 -8.66 20.56
C PRO A 139 9.04 -10.15 20.25
N SER A 140 7.81 -10.65 20.05
CA SER A 140 7.53 -12.05 19.73
C SER A 140 7.02 -12.20 18.28
N ARG A 141 7.17 -13.40 17.74
CA ARG A 141 6.68 -13.82 16.42
C ARG A 141 5.48 -14.76 16.50
N SER A 142 5.18 -15.26 17.71
CA SER A 142 4.10 -16.20 17.95
C SER A 142 2.93 -15.58 18.72
N HIS A 143 3.11 -14.36 19.23
CA HIS A 143 2.09 -13.62 19.95
C HIS A 143 2.36 -12.11 19.84
N ILE A 144 1.32 -11.32 19.60
CA ILE A 144 1.42 -9.86 19.56
C ILE A 144 0.78 -9.26 20.80
N PRO A 145 1.51 -8.44 21.58
CA PRO A 145 0.92 -7.77 22.75
C PRO A 145 -0.24 -6.85 22.36
N ASP A 146 -1.30 -6.81 23.17
CA ASP A 146 -2.46 -5.93 22.96
C ASP A 146 -2.05 -4.45 22.85
N SER A 147 -1.04 -4.05 23.62
CA SER A 147 -0.48 -2.69 23.59
C SER A 147 0.11 -2.30 22.22
N SER A 148 0.41 -3.28 21.37
CA SER A 148 0.94 -3.12 20.02
C SER A 148 -0.15 -3.16 18.94
N LEU A 149 -1.34 -3.71 19.21
CA LEU A 149 -2.45 -3.77 18.25
C LEU A 149 -2.91 -2.37 17.79
N LYS A 150 -2.80 -1.37 18.67
CA LYS A 150 -3.11 0.03 18.34
C LYS A 150 -2.31 0.58 17.14
N TYR A 151 -1.13 0.03 16.87
CA TYR A 151 -0.31 0.45 15.74
C TYR A 151 -0.92 0.00 14.40
N PHE A 152 -1.63 -1.13 14.37
CA PHE A 152 -2.23 -1.66 13.15
C PHE A 152 -3.28 -0.73 12.58
N GLN A 153 -4.15 -0.15 13.41
CA GLN A 153 -5.12 0.85 12.95
C GLN A 153 -4.45 2.10 12.36
N SER A 154 -3.37 2.58 13.00
CA SER A 154 -2.62 3.73 12.49
C SER A 154 -1.92 3.42 11.17
N ILE A 155 -1.34 2.23 11.02
CA ILE A 155 -0.69 1.80 9.79
C ILE A 155 -1.73 1.63 8.69
N ALA A 156 -2.81 0.89 8.95
CA ALA A 156 -3.85 0.62 7.96
C ALA A 156 -4.43 1.91 7.38
N ARG A 157 -4.76 2.90 8.22
CA ARG A 157 -5.20 4.21 7.73
C ARG A 157 -4.18 4.92 6.86
N ARG A 158 -2.88 4.77 7.10
CA ARG A 158 -1.83 5.41 6.29
C ARG A 158 -1.59 4.69 4.98
N LEU A 159 -1.60 3.36 5.00
CA LEU A 159 -1.52 2.53 3.79
C LEU A 159 -2.73 2.77 2.87
N TYR A 160 -3.93 2.89 3.45
CA TYR A 160 -5.14 3.21 2.67
C TYR A 160 -5.07 4.56 1.95
N ARG A 161 -4.36 5.54 2.51
CA ARG A 161 -4.15 6.84 1.83
C ARG A 161 -3.36 6.71 0.53
N ILE A 162 -2.47 5.72 0.45
CA ILE A 162 -1.72 5.41 -0.78
C ILE A 162 -2.72 4.94 -1.83
N LEU A 163 -3.55 3.94 -1.49
CA LEU A 163 -4.60 3.41 -2.37
C LEU A 163 -5.57 4.49 -2.83
N SER A 164 -6.05 5.35 -1.92
CA SER A 164 -7.01 6.40 -2.28
C SER A 164 -6.36 7.46 -3.17
N HIS A 165 -5.12 7.87 -2.90
CA HIS A 165 -4.39 8.77 -3.79
C HIS A 165 -4.26 8.17 -5.19
N THR A 166 -3.82 6.91 -5.30
CA THR A 166 -3.69 6.22 -6.58
C THR A 166 -5.02 6.12 -7.31
N PHE A 167 -6.12 5.76 -6.63
CA PHE A 167 -7.45 5.68 -7.23
C PHE A 167 -7.91 7.00 -7.86
N PHE A 168 -7.80 8.11 -7.14
CA PHE A 168 -8.35 9.40 -7.57
C PHE A 168 -7.43 10.20 -8.49
N HIS A 169 -6.11 9.95 -8.47
CA HIS A 169 -5.14 10.72 -9.25
C HIS A 169 -4.39 9.92 -10.32
N HIS A 170 -4.33 8.58 -10.19
CA HIS A 170 -3.56 7.69 -11.05
C HIS A 170 -4.40 6.47 -11.47
N ARG A 171 -5.58 6.74 -12.04
CA ARG A 171 -6.62 5.71 -12.22
C ARG A 171 -6.19 4.54 -13.10
N ALA A 172 -5.48 4.81 -14.20
CA ALA A 172 -4.99 3.75 -15.10
C ALA A 172 -4.02 2.80 -14.38
N THR A 173 -3.06 3.34 -13.62
CA THR A 173 -2.12 2.55 -12.81
C THR A 173 -2.83 1.79 -11.70
N PHE A 174 -3.82 2.42 -11.06
CA PHE A 174 -4.67 1.75 -10.07
C PHE A 174 -5.40 0.54 -10.66
N ASP A 175 -6.14 0.72 -11.76
CA ASP A 175 -6.94 -0.33 -12.36
C ASP A 175 -6.04 -1.48 -12.86
N ALA A 176 -4.90 -1.17 -13.48
CA ALA A 176 -3.93 -2.18 -13.91
C ALA A 176 -3.38 -3.00 -12.72
N PHE A 177 -3.03 -2.33 -11.62
CA PHE A 177 -2.52 -3.01 -10.43
C PHE A 177 -3.61 -3.81 -9.73
N GLU A 178 -4.83 -3.27 -9.63
CA GLU A 178 -5.97 -3.93 -8.99
C GLU A 178 -6.43 -5.16 -9.78
N ASN A 179 -6.49 -5.07 -11.11
CA ASN A 179 -6.85 -6.22 -11.96
C ASN A 179 -5.86 -7.38 -11.82
N LYS A 180 -4.58 -7.08 -11.54
CA LYS A 180 -3.54 -8.09 -11.39
C LYS A 180 -3.42 -8.64 -9.97
N HIS A 181 -3.56 -7.78 -8.97
CA HIS A 181 -3.21 -8.09 -7.58
C HIS A 181 -4.40 -8.10 -6.63
N GLN A 182 -5.55 -7.53 -7.02
CA GLN A 182 -6.72 -7.37 -6.14
C GLN A 182 -6.33 -6.71 -4.81
N LEU A 183 -5.40 -5.75 -4.86
CA LEU A 183 -4.73 -5.22 -3.68
C LEU A 183 -5.70 -4.45 -2.79
N CYS A 184 -6.39 -3.48 -3.36
CA CYS A 184 -7.26 -2.60 -2.62
C CYS A 184 -8.51 -3.33 -2.13
N CYS A 185 -9.10 -4.23 -2.93
CA CYS A 185 -10.27 -4.99 -2.50
C CYS A 185 -9.95 -5.91 -1.32
N ARG A 186 -8.82 -6.64 -1.36
CA ARG A 186 -8.33 -7.45 -0.25
C ARG A 186 -7.99 -6.59 0.96
N PHE A 187 -7.34 -5.45 0.75
CA PHE A 187 -6.98 -4.54 1.84
C PHE A 187 -8.21 -3.99 2.56
N VAL A 188 -9.23 -3.54 1.82
CA VAL A 188 -10.47 -3.01 2.39
C VAL A 188 -11.25 -4.09 3.13
N ALA A 189 -11.35 -5.30 2.57
CA ALA A 189 -11.97 -6.43 3.23
C ALA A 189 -11.25 -6.79 4.54
N PHE A 190 -9.92 -6.85 4.53
CA PHE A 190 -9.08 -7.04 5.73
C PHE A 190 -9.31 -5.94 6.76
N ALA A 191 -9.30 -4.67 6.34
CA ALA A 191 -9.45 -3.53 7.23
C ALA A 191 -10.84 -3.49 7.88
N LYS A 192 -11.90 -3.89 7.15
CA LYS A 192 -13.26 -4.01 7.70
C LYS A 192 -13.36 -5.19 8.68
N PHE A 193 -12.81 -6.34 8.32
CA PHE A 193 -12.88 -7.55 9.16
C PHE A 193 -12.25 -7.34 10.55
N PHE A 194 -11.11 -6.65 10.61
CA PHE A 194 -10.41 -6.35 11.87
C PHE A 194 -10.74 -4.96 12.47
N ASP A 195 -11.73 -4.25 11.94
CA ASP A 195 -12.11 -2.88 12.36
C ASP A 195 -10.91 -1.91 12.46
N LEU A 196 -10.04 -1.96 11.44
CA LEU A 196 -8.81 -1.14 11.41
C LEU A 196 -9.06 0.28 10.93
N ILE A 197 -10.09 0.46 10.11
CA ILE A 197 -10.44 1.75 9.48
C ILE A 197 -11.95 1.96 9.61
N PRO A 198 -12.40 3.05 10.26
CA PRO A 198 -13.81 3.39 10.31
C PRO A 198 -14.40 3.54 8.90
N PRO A 199 -15.63 3.04 8.64
CA PRO A 199 -16.23 3.04 7.30
C PRO A 199 -16.25 4.42 6.63
N LYS A 200 -16.48 5.49 7.38
CA LYS A 200 -16.48 6.87 6.87
C LYS A 200 -15.13 7.35 6.29
N LEU A 201 -14.04 6.66 6.59
CA LEU A 201 -12.71 6.96 6.05
C LEU A 201 -12.39 6.13 4.81
N LEU A 202 -13.23 5.13 4.48
CA LEU A 202 -13.12 4.31 3.27
C LEU A 202 -13.87 5.03 2.13
N ILE A 203 -13.13 5.88 1.41
CA ILE A 203 -13.68 6.80 0.41
C ILE A 203 -13.66 6.25 -1.02
N ILE A 204 -12.93 5.16 -1.28
CA ILE A 204 -12.99 4.49 -2.57
C ILE A 204 -14.31 3.69 -2.61
N PRO A 205 -15.19 3.90 -3.62
CA PRO A 205 -16.44 3.18 -3.74
C PRO A 205 -16.22 1.66 -3.82
N GLU A 206 -17.11 0.86 -3.24
CA GLU A 206 -16.99 -0.60 -3.31
C GLU A 206 -17.08 -1.14 -4.75
N THR A 207 -17.82 -0.43 -5.62
CA THR A 207 -17.89 -0.71 -7.07
C THR A 207 -16.56 -0.54 -7.79
N ALA A 208 -15.58 0.16 -7.20
CA ALA A 208 -14.24 0.26 -7.78
C ALA A 208 -13.53 -1.10 -7.88
N PHE A 209 -14.01 -2.10 -7.14
CA PHE A 209 -13.39 -3.42 -7.03
C PHE A 209 -14.30 -4.57 -7.46
N ASP A 210 -15.52 -4.26 -7.87
CA ASP A 210 -16.44 -5.25 -8.34
C ASP A 210 -16.26 -5.41 -9.86
N PRO A 211 -15.81 -6.58 -10.35
CA PRO A 211 -15.57 -6.84 -11.76
C PRO A 211 -16.85 -6.82 -12.59
N SER A 212 -18.04 -6.82 -11.96
CA SER A 212 -19.32 -6.62 -12.65
C SER A 212 -19.67 -5.15 -12.91
N SER A 213 -18.94 -4.20 -12.31
CA SER A 213 -19.17 -2.75 -12.49
C SER A 213 -18.33 -2.11 -13.62
N GLN A 214 -17.53 -2.90 -14.33
CA GLN A 214 -16.83 -2.45 -15.54
C GLN A 214 -17.68 -2.81 -16.78
N GLU A 215 -18.84 -2.14 -16.91
CA GLU A 215 -19.63 -2.09 -18.15
C GLU A 215 -19.47 -0.75 -18.86
#